data_AF-A0A2V7C0H9-F1
#
_entry.id   AF-A0A2V7C0H9-F1
#
_cell.length_a   1.000
_cell.length_b   1.000
_cell.length_c   1.000
_cell.angle_alpha   90.00
_cell.angle_beta   90.00
_cell.angle_gamma   90.00
#
_symmetry.space_group_name_H-M   'P 1'
#
loop_
_entity.id
_entity.type
_entity.pdbx_description
1 polymer ?
#
loop_
_entity_poly.entity_id
_entity_poly.type
_entity_poly.pdbx_seq_one_letter_code
_entity_poly.pdbx_strand_id
1 'polypeptide(L)'
;MTEAFDDVVKQYIDFVNQQVGAYMDALAGFAGHYARVERQVHRVNRPVRAEIDDAGRQVVVWASYEDPTKPNVIHNRIIRVEDYLAVNAPGGSNEQQHARAIVVFLFTYWEAEIRPRLAKAKGVPIHEVRCDAMGDLRVLRNVILHAKSVMRSDKQAELKQLGGLFAIDEPVALSYENMHKIFVAVKQDCGKLMLDWLGVEDAPIQPEEIADISIQKHHRPTQA
;
A
#
# COMPACT_ATOMS: atom_id res chain seq x y z
N MET A 1 -16.21 23.33 18.52
CA MET A 1 -16.58 21.99 19.01
C MET A 1 -15.33 21.14 19.00
N THR A 2 -14.97 20.52 20.13
CA THR A 2 -13.90 19.53 20.16
C THR A 2 -14.38 18.29 19.42
N GLU A 3 -13.61 17.83 18.45
CA GLU A 3 -13.92 16.62 17.70
C GLU A 3 -13.89 15.40 18.62
N ALA A 4 -14.82 14.47 18.46
CA ALA A 4 -14.90 13.28 19.30
C ALA A 4 -13.78 12.28 18.93
N PHE A 5 -13.17 11.64 19.93
CA PHE A 5 -12.02 10.76 19.73
C PHE A 5 -12.34 9.56 18.82
N ASP A 6 -13.52 8.96 19.00
CA ASP A 6 -14.03 7.85 18.21
C ASP A 6 -14.25 8.22 16.74
N ASP A 7 -14.71 9.45 16.47
CA ASP A 7 -14.84 9.96 15.10
C ASP A 7 -13.48 10.07 14.40
N VAL A 8 -12.43 10.51 15.12
CA VAL A 8 -11.06 10.60 14.57
C VAL A 8 -10.49 9.21 14.28
N VAL A 9 -10.65 8.25 15.19
CA VAL A 9 -10.20 6.86 14.95
C VAL A 9 -10.95 6.24 13.77
N LYS A 10 -12.28 6.41 13.71
CA LYS A 10 -13.09 5.93 12.60
C LYS A 10 -12.62 6.51 11.27
N GLN A 11 -12.31 7.81 11.20
CA GLN A 11 -11.81 8.42 9.98
C GLN A 11 -10.50 7.76 9.52
N TYR A 12 -9.60 7.43 10.44
CA TYR A 12 -8.37 6.75 10.07
C TYR A 12 -8.61 5.31 9.61
N ILE A 13 -9.52 4.57 10.23
CA ILE A 13 -9.95 3.25 9.75
C ILE A 13 -10.54 3.34 8.33
N ASP A 14 -11.40 4.33 8.07
CA ASP A 14 -11.99 4.57 6.76
C ASP A 14 -10.90 4.89 5.72
N PHE A 15 -9.89 5.68 6.09
CA PHE A 15 -8.73 5.95 5.25
C PHE A 15 -7.91 4.68 4.97
N VAL A 16 -7.64 3.84 5.98
CA VAL A 16 -6.94 2.56 5.81
C VAL A 16 -7.72 1.66 4.86
N ASN A 17 -9.05 1.59 4.98
CA ASN A 17 -9.91 0.83 4.07
C ASN A 17 -9.84 1.34 2.63
N GLN A 18 -9.76 2.66 2.42
CA GLN A 18 -9.53 3.22 1.09
C GLN A 18 -8.17 2.81 0.52
N GLN A 19 -7.12 2.75 1.35
CA GLN A 19 -5.81 2.28 0.91
C GLN A 19 -5.80 0.78 0.59
N VAL A 20 -6.56 -0.03 1.33
CA VAL A 20 -6.78 -1.45 1.00
C VAL A 20 -7.44 -1.57 -0.37
N GLY A 21 -8.51 -0.81 -0.62
CA GLY A 21 -9.18 -0.81 -1.93
C GLY A 21 -8.24 -0.41 -3.07
N ALA A 22 -7.54 0.70 -2.92
CA ALA A 22 -6.57 1.17 -3.92
C ALA A 22 -5.47 0.14 -4.20
N TYR A 23 -4.98 -0.55 -3.15
CA TYR A 23 -4.02 -1.63 -3.28
C TYR A 23 -4.57 -2.80 -4.11
N MET A 24 -5.74 -3.30 -3.76
CA MET A 24 -6.35 -4.46 -4.43
C MET A 24 -6.67 -4.15 -5.90
N ASP A 25 -7.23 -2.98 -6.18
CA ASP A 25 -7.56 -2.53 -7.53
C ASP A 25 -6.29 -2.40 -8.39
N ALA A 26 -5.20 -1.86 -7.82
CA ALA A 26 -3.92 -1.76 -8.51
C ALA A 26 -3.32 -3.15 -8.82
N LEU A 27 -3.34 -4.09 -7.86
CA LEU A 27 -2.87 -5.46 -8.09
C LEU A 27 -3.66 -6.17 -9.19
N ALA A 28 -4.99 -6.03 -9.16
CA ALA A 28 -5.86 -6.58 -10.21
C ALA A 28 -5.51 -5.97 -11.58
N GLY A 29 -5.24 -4.67 -11.62
CA GLY A 29 -4.75 -3.97 -12.81
C GLY A 29 -3.42 -4.52 -13.33
N PHE A 30 -2.42 -4.70 -12.46
CA PHE A 30 -1.11 -5.26 -12.84
C PHE A 30 -1.24 -6.69 -13.37
N ALA A 31 -1.98 -7.55 -12.66
CA ALA A 31 -2.22 -8.93 -13.08
C ALA A 31 -2.98 -9.02 -14.41
N GLY A 32 -4.02 -8.19 -14.59
CA GLY A 32 -4.78 -8.11 -15.84
C GLY A 32 -3.92 -7.64 -17.01
N HIS A 33 -3.07 -6.65 -16.79
CA HIS A 33 -2.11 -6.17 -17.78
C HIS A 33 -1.05 -7.21 -18.13
N TYR A 34 -0.50 -7.90 -17.14
CA TYR A 34 0.42 -9.01 -17.32
C TYR A 34 -0.19 -10.09 -18.21
N ALA A 35 -1.35 -10.62 -17.83
CA ALA A 35 -2.03 -11.70 -18.56
C ALA A 35 -2.42 -11.28 -19.99
N ARG A 36 -2.81 -10.02 -20.19
CA ARG A 36 -3.16 -9.48 -21.51
C ARG A 36 -1.94 -9.44 -22.44
N VAL A 37 -0.80 -8.94 -21.95
CA VAL A 37 0.42 -8.82 -22.75
C VAL A 37 1.07 -10.18 -22.98
N GLU A 38 1.10 -11.04 -21.97
CA GLU A 38 1.64 -12.40 -22.04
C GLU A 38 1.04 -13.19 -23.20
N ARG A 39 -0.29 -13.16 -23.35
CA ARG A 39 -1.02 -13.83 -24.45
C ARG A 39 -0.65 -13.33 -25.84
N GLN A 40 0.04 -12.21 -25.95
CA GLN A 40 0.35 -11.55 -27.22
C GLN A 40 1.85 -11.37 -27.47
N VAL A 41 2.70 -11.90 -26.58
CA VAL A 41 4.17 -11.77 -26.67
C VAL A 41 4.68 -12.21 -28.04
N HIS A 42 4.22 -13.35 -28.56
CA HIS A 42 4.64 -13.86 -29.87
C HIS A 42 4.28 -12.92 -31.03
N ARG A 43 3.20 -12.14 -30.91
CA ARG A 43 2.81 -11.14 -31.91
C ARG A 43 3.67 -9.89 -31.81
N VAL A 44 3.93 -9.42 -30.60
CA VAL A 44 4.68 -8.19 -30.31
C VAL A 44 6.17 -8.37 -30.61
N ASN A 45 6.73 -9.54 -30.33
CA ASN A 45 8.14 -9.88 -30.60
C ASN A 45 8.41 -10.28 -32.06
N ARG A 46 7.47 -10.07 -32.98
CA ARG A 46 7.73 -10.29 -34.40
C ARG A 46 8.18 -8.96 -35.04
N PRO A 47 9.36 -8.90 -35.67
CA PRO A 47 9.75 -7.72 -36.44
C PRO A 47 8.76 -7.55 -37.61
N VAL A 48 8.22 -6.33 -37.75
CA VAL A 48 7.26 -5.97 -38.81
C VAL A 48 8.00 -5.54 -40.07
N ARG A 49 9.16 -4.90 -39.90
CA ARG A 49 10.04 -4.47 -40.98
C ARG A 49 11.48 -4.52 -40.50
N ALA A 50 12.39 -4.92 -41.38
CA ALA A 50 13.81 -4.74 -41.20
C ALA A 50 14.36 -4.11 -42.48
N GLU A 51 15.13 -3.05 -42.36
CA GLU A 51 15.74 -2.35 -43.48
C GLU A 51 17.13 -1.84 -43.12
N ILE A 52 17.87 -1.40 -44.13
CA ILE A 52 19.17 -0.73 -43.95
C ILE A 52 18.94 0.74 -44.30
N ASP A 53 19.29 1.63 -43.39
CA ASP A 53 19.16 3.08 -43.62
C ASP A 53 20.25 3.61 -44.56
N ASP A 54 20.13 4.88 -44.95
CA ASP A 54 21.06 5.56 -45.86
C ASP A 54 22.51 5.62 -45.31
N ALA A 55 22.69 5.39 -44.01
CA ALA A 55 24.00 5.33 -43.35
C ALA A 55 24.53 3.89 -43.22
N GLY A 56 23.88 2.90 -43.83
CA GLY A 56 24.27 1.49 -43.80
C GLY A 56 23.94 0.77 -42.49
N ARG A 57 23.12 1.35 -41.61
CA ARG A 57 22.75 0.76 -40.32
C ARG A 57 21.50 -0.09 -40.45
N GLN A 58 21.48 -1.22 -39.77
CA GLN A 58 20.30 -2.07 -39.70
C GLN A 58 19.24 -1.43 -38.78
N VAL A 59 18.08 -1.13 -39.34
CA VAL A 59 16.90 -0.63 -38.63
C VAL A 59 15.86 -1.75 -38.58
N VAL A 60 15.50 -2.17 -37.37
CA VAL A 60 14.45 -3.18 -37.13
C VAL A 60 13.27 -2.49 -36.46
N VAL A 61 12.11 -2.58 -37.12
CA VAL A 61 10.84 -2.08 -36.61
C VAL A 61 10.08 -3.24 -35.98
N TRP A 62 9.84 -3.12 -34.68
CA TRP A 62 9.08 -4.10 -33.90
C TRP A 62 7.59 -3.75 -33.91
N ALA A 63 6.74 -4.77 -33.80
CA ALA A 63 5.31 -4.56 -33.64
C ALA A 63 5.04 -3.90 -32.28
N SER A 64 4.36 -2.77 -32.27
CA SER A 64 3.81 -2.22 -31.03
C SER A 64 2.45 -2.87 -30.74
N TYR A 65 2.15 -3.08 -29.45
CA TYR A 65 0.81 -3.48 -29.02
C TYR A 65 -0.24 -2.41 -29.37
N GLU A 66 0.18 -1.15 -29.43
CA GLU A 66 -0.63 0.03 -29.68
C GLU A 66 -0.04 0.85 -30.83
N ASP A 67 -0.87 1.45 -31.68
CA ASP A 67 -0.40 2.38 -32.71
C ASP A 67 -0.42 3.81 -32.14
N PRO A 68 0.74 4.37 -31.76
CA PRO A 68 0.81 5.68 -31.11
C PRO A 68 0.40 6.84 -32.04
N THR A 69 0.23 6.59 -33.35
CA THR A 69 -0.22 7.60 -34.32
C THR A 69 -1.73 7.78 -34.32
N LYS A 70 -2.49 6.89 -33.67
CA LYS A 70 -3.95 6.98 -33.60
C LYS A 70 -4.40 7.88 -32.45
N PRO A 71 -5.32 8.85 -32.70
CA PRO A 71 -5.74 9.81 -31.67
C PRO A 71 -6.50 9.19 -30.49
N ASN A 72 -7.00 7.95 -30.65
CA ASN A 72 -7.71 7.20 -29.62
C ASN A 72 -6.84 6.21 -28.85
N VAL A 73 -5.52 6.22 -29.07
CA VAL A 73 -4.57 5.36 -28.35
C VAL A 73 -3.95 6.16 -27.21
N ILE A 74 -4.26 5.78 -25.97
CA ILE A 74 -3.65 6.36 -24.77
C ILE A 74 -2.27 5.72 -24.60
N HIS A 75 -1.22 6.49 -24.88
CA HIS A 75 0.14 6.02 -24.75
C HIS A 75 0.50 5.78 -23.28
N ASN A 76 0.68 4.51 -22.89
CA ASN A 76 1.01 4.17 -21.51
C ASN A 76 2.50 4.43 -21.20
N ARG A 77 3.41 3.71 -21.88
CA ARG A 77 4.87 3.91 -21.83
C ARG A 77 5.57 3.13 -22.95
N ILE A 78 6.77 3.57 -23.36
CA ILE A 78 7.66 2.80 -24.25
C ILE A 78 8.52 1.86 -23.39
N ILE A 79 8.38 0.55 -23.57
CA ILE A 79 9.11 -0.48 -22.83
C ILE A 79 9.16 -1.79 -23.63
N ARG A 80 10.18 -2.62 -23.41
CA ARG A 80 10.24 -3.97 -24.00
C ARG A 80 9.20 -4.88 -23.35
N VAL A 81 8.70 -5.85 -24.10
CA VAL A 81 7.65 -6.75 -23.62
C VAL A 81 8.12 -7.58 -22.41
N GLU A 82 9.36 -8.04 -22.42
CA GLU A 82 9.96 -8.82 -21.33
C GLU A 82 10.03 -8.01 -20.04
N ASP A 83 10.53 -6.77 -20.12
CA ASP A 83 10.57 -5.84 -18.99
C ASP A 83 9.16 -5.50 -18.51
N TYR A 84 8.20 -5.31 -19.43
CA TYR A 84 6.80 -5.05 -19.06
C TYR A 84 6.19 -6.18 -18.24
N LEU A 85 6.42 -7.42 -18.66
CA LEU A 85 5.97 -8.61 -17.95
C LEU A 85 6.67 -8.73 -16.60
N ALA A 86 8.00 -8.54 -16.54
CA ALA A 86 8.75 -8.65 -15.30
C ALA A 86 8.28 -7.63 -14.24
N VAL A 87 7.99 -6.38 -14.62
CA VAL A 87 7.57 -5.37 -13.64
C VAL A 87 6.12 -5.50 -13.19
N ASN A 88 5.25 -6.15 -13.98
CA ASN A 88 3.83 -6.39 -13.63
C ASN A 88 3.54 -7.82 -13.13
N ALA A 89 4.54 -8.71 -13.13
CA ALA A 89 4.42 -10.03 -12.53
C ALA A 89 4.07 -9.92 -11.03
N PRO A 90 3.45 -10.95 -10.43
CA PRO A 90 3.28 -11.02 -8.98
C PRO A 90 4.62 -10.82 -8.25
N GLY A 91 4.66 -9.92 -7.27
CA GLY A 91 5.89 -9.52 -6.58
C GLY A 91 6.84 -8.63 -7.40
N GLY A 92 6.45 -8.25 -8.61
CA GLY A 92 7.21 -7.39 -9.50
C GLY A 92 7.35 -5.96 -8.99
N SER A 93 8.19 -5.17 -9.65
CA SER A 93 8.56 -3.84 -9.16
C SER A 93 7.40 -2.85 -9.09
N ASN A 94 6.35 -2.98 -9.91
CA ASN A 94 5.16 -2.13 -9.80
C ASN A 94 4.39 -2.41 -8.50
N GLU A 95 4.13 -3.68 -8.21
CA GLU A 95 3.50 -4.11 -6.96
C GLU A 95 4.32 -3.65 -5.74
N GLN A 96 5.64 -3.89 -5.76
CA GLN A 96 6.53 -3.53 -4.65
C GLN A 96 6.60 -2.01 -4.44
N GLN A 97 6.66 -1.21 -5.50
CA GLN A 97 6.64 0.24 -5.38
C GLN A 97 5.32 0.75 -4.83
N HIS A 98 4.19 0.22 -5.32
CA HIS A 98 2.87 0.61 -4.85
C HIS A 98 2.65 0.26 -3.37
N ALA A 99 3.02 -0.96 -2.97
CA ALA A 99 2.95 -1.42 -1.58
C ALA A 99 3.78 -0.53 -0.64
N ARG A 100 5.02 -0.20 -1.02
CA ARG A 100 5.89 0.70 -0.24
C ARG A 100 5.30 2.10 -0.12
N ALA A 101 4.73 2.63 -1.20
CA ALA A 101 4.08 3.94 -1.19
C ALA A 101 2.90 3.98 -0.21
N ILE A 102 2.07 2.93 -0.18
CA ILE A 102 0.96 2.81 0.77
C ILE A 102 1.47 2.79 2.22
N VAL A 103 2.48 1.99 2.55
CA VAL A 103 3.07 1.94 3.90
C VAL A 103 3.55 3.32 4.36
N VAL A 104 4.24 4.04 3.47
CA VAL A 104 4.68 5.41 3.76
C VAL A 104 3.49 6.33 3.99
N PHE A 105 2.45 6.23 3.15
CA PHE A 105 1.28 7.10 3.22
C PHE A 105 0.43 6.86 4.48
N LEU A 106 0.24 5.60 4.88
CA LEU A 106 -0.42 5.23 6.12
C LEU A 106 0.22 5.90 7.33
N PHE A 107 1.55 5.82 7.45
CA PHE A 107 2.29 6.47 8.53
C PHE A 107 2.25 7.99 8.44
N THR A 108 2.46 8.55 7.25
CA THR A 108 2.51 10.01 7.07
C THR A 108 1.17 10.65 7.43
N TYR A 109 0.04 10.06 7.01
CA TYR A 109 -1.28 10.57 7.38
C TYR A 109 -1.55 10.40 8.88
N TRP A 110 -1.15 9.27 9.46
CA TRP A 110 -1.23 9.07 10.91
C TRP A 110 -0.50 10.17 11.69
N GLU A 111 0.78 10.38 11.40
CA GLU A 111 1.64 11.25 12.19
C GLU A 111 1.30 12.74 11.98
N ALA A 112 0.96 13.13 10.75
CA ALA A 112 0.67 14.53 10.42
C ALA A 112 -0.73 14.98 10.82
N GLU A 113 -1.74 14.11 10.67
CA GLU A 113 -3.14 14.51 10.78
C GLU A 113 -3.85 13.84 11.98
N ILE A 114 -3.77 12.52 12.07
CA ILE A 114 -4.61 11.75 12.99
C ILE A 114 -4.10 11.84 14.43
N ARG A 115 -2.81 11.54 14.66
CA ARG A 115 -2.22 11.51 15.99
C ARG A 115 -2.36 12.85 16.75
N PRO A 116 -2.12 14.02 16.12
CA PRO A 116 -2.33 15.31 16.79
C PRO A 116 -3.80 15.55 17.16
N ARG A 117 -4.75 15.14 16.31
CA ARG A 117 -6.18 15.29 16.55
C ARG A 117 -6.66 14.38 17.69
N LEU A 118 -6.16 13.14 17.75
CA LEU A 118 -6.42 12.24 18.88
C LEU A 118 -5.90 12.81 20.20
N ALA A 119 -4.66 13.35 20.20
CA ALA A 119 -4.07 13.98 21.38
C ALA A 119 -4.91 15.16 21.88
N LYS A 120 -5.36 16.02 20.94
CA LYS A 120 -6.25 17.15 21.23
C LYS A 120 -7.61 16.70 21.78
N ALA A 121 -8.22 15.66 21.18
CA ALA A 121 -9.51 15.13 21.62
C ALA A 121 -9.43 14.53 23.03
N LYS A 122 -8.33 13.86 23.37
CA LYS A 122 -8.07 13.26 24.69
C LYS A 122 -7.53 14.28 25.72
N GLY A 123 -7.09 15.45 25.29
CA GLY A 123 -6.51 16.47 26.16
C GLY A 123 -5.12 16.13 26.68
N VAL A 124 -4.36 15.30 25.96
CA VAL A 124 -3.02 14.84 26.34
C VAL A 124 -1.95 15.34 25.37
N PRO A 125 -0.67 15.37 25.78
CA PRO A 125 0.45 15.58 24.86
C PRO A 125 0.50 14.52 23.73
N ILE A 126 0.94 14.93 22.54
CA ILE A 126 1.01 14.05 21.34
C ILE A 126 1.81 12.76 21.60
N HIS A 127 2.88 12.83 22.40
CA HIS A 127 3.75 11.69 22.69
C HIS A 127 3.11 10.62 23.59
N GLU A 128 1.97 10.93 24.23
CA GLU A 128 1.17 9.97 24.99
C GLU A 128 0.24 9.15 24.09
N VAL A 129 -0.08 9.63 22.88
CA VAL A 129 -0.78 8.83 21.88
C VAL A 129 0.23 7.86 21.27
N ARG A 130 0.16 6.59 21.70
CA ARG A 130 1.09 5.52 21.30
C ARG A 130 0.32 4.36 20.66
N CYS A 131 0.95 3.76 19.67
CA CYS A 131 0.39 2.74 18.80
C CYS A 131 1.58 1.94 18.26
N ASP A 132 1.61 0.64 18.49
CA ASP A 132 2.78 -0.20 18.18
C ASP A 132 2.89 -0.43 16.67
N ALA A 133 1.77 -0.67 15.97
CA ALA A 133 1.71 -0.75 14.52
C ALA A 133 2.24 0.55 13.87
N MET A 134 1.87 1.73 14.37
CA MET A 134 2.37 3.00 13.85
C MET A 134 3.85 3.21 14.15
N GLY A 135 4.31 2.71 15.30
CA GLY A 135 5.73 2.63 15.64
C GLY A 135 6.51 1.79 14.62
N ASP A 136 5.95 0.64 14.22
CA ASP A 136 6.54 -0.24 13.22
C ASP A 136 6.50 0.40 11.82
N LEU A 137 5.39 1.03 11.43
CA LEU A 137 5.29 1.74 10.16
C LEU A 137 6.30 2.90 10.07
N ARG A 138 6.62 3.57 11.18
CA ARG A 138 7.69 4.59 11.25
C ARG A 138 9.05 3.99 10.87
N VAL A 139 9.36 2.82 11.41
CA VAL A 139 10.60 2.08 11.12
C VAL A 139 10.61 1.65 9.66
N LEU A 140 9.52 1.05 9.17
CA LEU A 140 9.41 0.62 7.77
C LEU A 140 9.56 1.79 6.80
N ARG A 141 8.91 2.94 7.06
CA ARG A 141 9.09 4.15 6.27
C ARG A 141 10.55 4.57 6.20
N ASN A 142 11.25 4.57 7.35
CA ASN A 142 12.66 4.95 7.38
C ASN A 142 13.51 4.00 6.52
N VAL A 143 13.28 2.70 6.64
CA VAL A 143 13.96 1.67 5.84
C VAL A 143 13.68 1.88 4.34
N ILE A 144 12.41 2.07 3.96
CA ILE A 144 11.98 2.28 2.58
C ILE A 144 12.65 3.50 1.96
N LEU A 145 12.59 4.65 2.64
CA LEU A 145 13.04 5.94 2.09
C LEU A 145 14.55 6.16 2.18
N HIS A 146 15.22 5.60 3.20
CA HIS A 146 16.60 5.97 3.51
C HIS A 146 17.59 4.79 3.50
N ALA A 147 17.13 3.55 3.65
CA ALA A 147 17.99 2.37 3.70
C ALA A 147 17.97 1.54 2.40
N LYS A 148 17.60 2.16 1.27
CA LYS A 148 17.40 1.47 -0.02
C LYS A 148 16.41 0.30 0.09
N SER A 149 15.45 0.42 1.02
CA SER A 149 14.52 -0.65 1.36
C SER A 149 15.22 -1.94 1.84
N VAL A 150 16.39 -1.91 2.48
CA VAL A 150 17.04 -3.10 3.05
C VAL A 150 16.82 -3.16 4.56
N MET A 151 16.24 -4.25 5.05
CA MET A 151 15.95 -4.44 6.48
C MET A 151 17.21 -4.90 7.21
N ARG A 152 17.78 -4.05 8.06
CA ARG A 152 18.94 -4.41 8.90
C ARG A 152 18.51 -4.90 10.28
N SER A 153 19.39 -5.60 10.97
CA SER A 153 19.11 -6.18 12.30
C SER A 153 18.72 -5.15 13.35
N ASP A 154 19.36 -3.97 13.35
CA ASP A 154 19.04 -2.87 14.25
C ASP A 154 17.60 -2.37 14.03
N LYS A 155 17.19 -2.21 12.77
CA LYS A 155 15.84 -1.79 12.40
C LYS A 155 14.79 -2.86 12.62
N GLN A 156 15.11 -4.12 12.34
CA GLN A 156 14.18 -5.22 12.62
C GLN A 156 13.91 -5.34 14.12
N ALA A 157 14.93 -5.17 14.97
CA ALA A 157 14.78 -5.20 16.43
C ALA A 157 13.93 -4.07 17.00
N GLU A 158 13.74 -2.95 16.27
CA GLU A 158 12.82 -1.88 16.64
C GLU A 158 11.33 -2.25 16.39
N LEU A 159 11.07 -3.27 15.54
CA LEU A 159 9.70 -3.69 15.22
C LEU A 159 9.10 -4.54 16.35
N LYS A 160 7.86 -4.25 16.72
CA LYS A 160 7.14 -4.94 17.78
C LYS A 160 6.14 -5.97 17.26
N GLN A 161 5.25 -5.56 16.37
CA GLN A 161 4.16 -6.39 15.84
C GLN A 161 4.54 -7.01 14.49
N LEU A 162 5.34 -6.30 13.69
CA LEU A 162 5.67 -6.65 12.31
C LEU A 162 7.07 -7.26 12.14
N GLY A 163 7.80 -7.49 13.24
CA GLY A 163 9.19 -7.96 13.21
C GLY A 163 9.38 -9.29 12.47
N GLY A 164 8.43 -10.22 12.62
CA GLY A 164 8.47 -11.53 11.97
C GLY A 164 8.19 -11.55 10.47
N LEU A 165 7.92 -10.39 9.85
CA LEU A 165 7.54 -10.31 8.43
C LEU A 165 8.74 -10.14 7.49
N PHE A 166 9.90 -9.75 8.01
CA PHE A 166 11.03 -9.31 7.20
C PHE A 166 12.32 -10.02 7.61
N ALA A 167 13.01 -10.59 6.63
CA ALA A 167 14.35 -11.15 6.80
C ALA A 167 15.39 -10.04 6.98
N ILE A 168 16.48 -10.36 7.69
CA ILE A 168 17.61 -9.45 7.93
C ILE A 168 18.52 -9.43 6.69
N ASP A 169 19.05 -8.25 6.38
CA ASP A 169 19.93 -7.93 5.25
C ASP A 169 19.32 -8.21 3.87
N GLU A 170 18.00 -8.35 3.82
CA GLU A 170 17.23 -8.52 2.59
C GLU A 170 16.44 -7.26 2.24
N PRO A 171 16.15 -7.04 0.94
CA PRO A 171 15.17 -6.04 0.54
C PRO A 171 13.81 -6.31 1.19
N VAL A 172 13.19 -5.26 1.71
CA VAL A 172 11.81 -5.25 2.19
C VAL A 172 10.91 -5.56 1.00
N ALA A 173 10.51 -6.84 0.93
CA ALA A 173 9.52 -7.37 0.02
C ALA A 173 8.15 -7.33 0.72
N LEU A 174 7.26 -6.48 0.21
CA LEU A 174 5.89 -6.38 0.68
C LEU A 174 5.04 -7.26 -0.24
N SER A 175 4.95 -8.55 0.10
CA SER A 175 4.00 -9.46 -0.55
C SER A 175 2.57 -9.08 -0.19
N TYR A 176 1.60 -9.63 -0.93
CA TYR A 176 0.19 -9.58 -0.58
C TYR A 176 -0.08 -9.94 0.89
N GLU A 177 0.52 -11.05 1.37
CA GLU A 177 0.35 -11.49 2.75
C GLU A 177 0.94 -10.50 3.76
N ASN A 178 2.12 -9.94 3.47
CA ASN A 178 2.74 -8.94 4.32
C ASN A 178 1.89 -7.66 4.39
N MET A 179 1.38 -7.19 3.25
CA MET A 179 0.47 -6.04 3.20
C MET A 179 -0.82 -6.30 3.97
N HIS A 180 -1.42 -7.48 3.82
CA HIS A 180 -2.61 -7.87 4.58
C HIS A 180 -2.34 -7.83 6.10
N LYS A 181 -1.25 -8.44 6.56
CA LYS A 181 -0.86 -8.42 7.98
C LYS A 181 -0.62 -6.99 8.49
N ILE A 182 -0.02 -6.12 7.68
CA ILE A 182 0.14 -4.69 8.01
C ILE A 182 -1.22 -4.01 8.19
N PHE A 183 -2.14 -4.17 7.24
CA PHE A 183 -3.47 -3.56 7.35
C PHE A 183 -4.25 -4.04 8.56
N VAL A 184 -4.16 -5.34 8.87
CA VAL A 184 -4.79 -5.93 10.06
C VAL A 184 -4.19 -5.34 11.33
N ALA A 185 -2.85 -5.32 11.46
CA ALA A 185 -2.18 -4.77 12.65
C ALA A 185 -2.56 -3.30 12.89
N VAL A 186 -2.61 -2.49 11.83
CA VAL A 186 -3.05 -1.08 11.90
C VAL A 186 -4.49 -0.97 12.43
N LYS A 187 -5.42 -1.78 11.91
CA LYS A 187 -6.82 -1.75 12.33
C LYS A 187 -7.00 -2.25 13.75
N GLN A 188 -6.29 -3.30 14.14
CA GLN A 188 -6.31 -3.84 15.51
C GLN A 188 -5.85 -2.78 16.51
N ASP A 189 -4.76 -2.07 16.22
CA ASP A 189 -4.32 -0.98 17.08
C ASP A 189 -5.29 0.21 17.12
N CYS A 190 -6.01 0.49 16.04
CA CYS A 190 -7.12 1.45 16.09
C CYS A 190 -8.25 0.96 17.03
N GLY A 191 -8.56 -0.33 16.99
CA GLY A 191 -9.48 -0.97 17.93
C GLY A 191 -9.02 -0.83 19.38
N LYS A 192 -7.72 -1.08 19.67
CA LYS A 192 -7.11 -0.87 20.99
C LYS A 192 -7.31 0.57 21.48
N LEU A 193 -7.00 1.54 20.63
CA LEU A 193 -7.19 2.96 20.95
C LEU A 193 -8.65 3.30 21.29
N MET A 194 -9.62 2.68 20.61
CA MET A 194 -11.05 2.89 20.92
C MET A 194 -11.45 2.26 22.25
N LEU A 195 -10.99 1.03 22.55
CA LEU A 195 -11.31 0.35 23.81
C LEU A 195 -10.71 1.11 25.01
N ASP A 196 -9.44 1.51 24.90
CA ASP A 196 -8.75 2.34 25.89
C ASP A 196 -9.48 3.66 26.13
N TRP A 197 -10.01 4.28 25.07
CA TRP A 197 -10.80 5.51 25.15
C TRP A 197 -12.14 5.32 25.86
N LEU A 198 -12.82 4.20 25.61
CA LEU A 198 -14.09 3.88 26.25
C LEU A 198 -13.93 3.36 27.69
N GLY A 199 -12.69 3.17 28.17
CA GLY A 199 -12.41 2.63 29.50
C GLY A 199 -12.82 1.16 29.64
N VAL A 200 -12.83 0.42 28.53
CA VAL A 200 -13.23 -0.99 28.51
C VAL A 200 -12.00 -1.85 28.82
N GLU A 201 -11.87 -2.28 30.07
CA GLU A 201 -10.76 -3.14 30.51
C GLU A 201 -11.05 -4.64 30.25
N ASP A 202 -12.31 -5.07 30.34
CA ASP A 202 -12.78 -6.45 30.08
C ASP A 202 -13.73 -6.49 28.87
N ALA A 203 -13.21 -6.16 27.69
CA ALA A 203 -13.98 -6.29 26.46
C ALA A 203 -14.31 -7.78 26.20
N PRO A 204 -15.55 -8.13 25.79
CA PRO A 204 -15.90 -9.50 25.42
C PRO A 204 -15.18 -10.00 24.15
N ILE A 205 -14.44 -9.11 23.47
CA ILE A 205 -13.67 -9.37 22.27
C ILE A 205 -12.28 -8.77 22.50
N GLN A 206 -11.25 -9.59 22.36
CA GLN A 206 -9.86 -9.14 22.44
C GLN A 206 -9.48 -8.38 21.16
N PRO A 207 -8.61 -7.37 21.22
CA PRO A 207 -8.18 -6.63 20.03
C PRO A 207 -7.64 -7.50 18.89
N GLU A 208 -7.04 -8.64 19.22
CA GLU A 208 -6.50 -9.61 18.26
C GLU A 208 -7.62 -10.34 17.50
N GLU A 209 -8.82 -10.41 18.07
CA GLU A 209 -10.04 -11.00 17.47
C GLU A 209 -10.78 -10.01 16.57
N ILE A 210 -10.34 -8.76 16.55
CA ILE A 210 -10.90 -7.70 15.73
C ILE A 210 -10.35 -7.82 14.29
N ALA A 211 -11.04 -8.60 13.46
CA ALA A 211 -10.83 -8.67 12.01
C ALA A 211 -12.03 -8.02 11.26
N ASP A 212 -11.78 -7.42 10.11
CA ASP A 212 -12.82 -6.91 9.19
C ASP A 212 -13.83 -5.90 9.79
N ILE A 213 -13.34 -4.93 10.59
CA ILE A 213 -14.22 -3.89 11.16
C ILE A 213 -14.75 -2.93 10.08
N SER A 214 -16.07 -2.76 10.07
CA SER A 214 -16.72 -1.55 9.57
C SER A 214 -17.55 -0.94 10.71
N ILE A 215 -17.30 0.32 11.06
CA ILE A 215 -18.08 1.01 12.10
C ILE A 215 -19.34 1.58 11.44
N GLN A 216 -20.47 0.89 11.59
CA GLN A 216 -21.77 1.39 11.17
C GLN A 216 -22.40 2.24 12.29
N LYS A 217 -22.62 3.53 12.05
CA LYS A 217 -23.48 4.33 12.94
C LYS A 217 -24.93 3.90 12.72
N HIS A 218 -25.64 3.50 13.77
CA HIS A 218 -27.09 3.41 13.71
C HIS A 218 -27.65 4.81 13.42
N HIS A 219 -28.21 4.99 12.22
CA HIS A 219 -28.95 6.19 11.90
C HIS A 219 -30.20 6.21 12.79
N ARG A 220 -30.26 7.08 13.81
CA ARG A 220 -31.51 7.34 14.51
C ARG A 220 -32.47 7.99 13.51
N PRO A 221 -33.64 7.40 13.21
CA PRO A 221 -34.60 8.05 12.35
C PRO A 221 -35.02 9.37 13.01
N THR A 222 -34.87 10.46 12.26
CA THR A 222 -35.43 11.75 12.62
C THR A 222 -36.94 11.58 12.73
N GLN A 223 -37.50 11.75 13.93
CA GLN A 223 -38.95 11.81 14.09
C GLN A 223 -39.43 13.05 13.33
N ALA A 224 -40.35 12.82 12.38
CA ALA A 224 -41.04 13.87 11.63
C ALA A 224 -42.04 14.62 12.51
#